data_AF-A0A9P6KEF1-F1
#
_entry.id   AF-A0A9P6KEF1-F1
#
_cell.length_a   1.000
_cell.length_b   1.000
_cell.length_c   1.000
_cell.angle_alpha   90.00
_cell.angle_beta   90.00
_cell.angle_gamma   90.00
#
_symmetry.space_group_name_H-M   'P 1'
#
loop_
_entity.id
_entity.type
_entity.pdbx_description
1 polymer ?
#
loop_
_entity_poly.entity_id
_entity_poly.type
_entity_poly.pdbx_seq_one_letter_code
_entity_poly.pdbx_strand_id
1 'polypeptide(L)'
;MSLSFAEALVRMATESQQPIIAIRPLSVFIQRLQRSPGQLTMIHPLLAKTCLLARSVKDILPILDSDISDVDPQQTHINYKDFLLYHYYGGMIYSYVRKFDRAVEFFKLTVSAPAEVASAIQIEAYKKYVLTSLLQHGRVVHLPKFTANAVTRVLKAHCVAYADFAGAYEKRSNNAIKAELEKAKPIFVRDKNFGLAKQCMEALHRRNIQDLTRTYVTLSVEDITSLIELGSEADGARRVEGIIVRMIESGAIFATISHEHAGGMVSFLDDPNQHNSSATMDSINNQIQRATQITSKLVKMDQSISSMPAFFNKGYTPLSQDRMGYSMDDSDYGMGAGYDAYPDEGAFGDDSKRRRVIPGSTSKTVSVSDHQDTRVEAPENIPGAEDTLETDYESGNGATEKEDQAEGV
;
A
#
# COMPACT_ATOMS: atom_id res chain seq x y z
N MET A 1 1.32 -3.33 -37.21
CA MET A 1 2.57 -2.57 -37.41
C MET A 1 3.05 -1.87 -36.13
N SER A 2 2.17 -1.21 -35.37
CA SER A 2 2.51 -0.51 -34.12
C SER A 2 3.19 -1.40 -33.07
N LEU A 3 2.64 -2.57 -32.76
CA LEU A 3 3.21 -3.50 -31.78
C LEU A 3 4.60 -4.00 -32.18
N SER A 4 4.76 -4.45 -33.42
CA SER A 4 6.03 -4.98 -33.93
C SER A 4 7.16 -3.96 -33.87
N PHE A 5 6.86 -2.68 -34.12
CA PHE A 5 7.84 -1.60 -33.96
C PHE A 5 8.24 -1.40 -32.48
N ALA A 6 7.27 -1.37 -31.57
CA ALA A 6 7.54 -1.22 -30.14
C ALA A 6 8.36 -2.41 -29.59
N GLU A 7 8.04 -3.63 -30.00
CA GLU A 7 8.78 -4.85 -29.64
C GLU A 7 10.20 -4.84 -30.20
N ALA A 8 10.38 -4.44 -31.47
CA ALA A 8 11.70 -4.32 -32.09
C ALA A 8 12.57 -3.27 -31.36
N LEU A 9 11.98 -2.14 -30.97
CA LEU A 9 12.67 -1.10 -30.20
C LEU A 9 13.11 -1.61 -28.82
N VAL A 10 12.23 -2.29 -28.09
CA VAL A 10 12.57 -2.88 -26.78
C VAL A 10 13.65 -3.94 -26.93
N ARG A 11 13.55 -4.78 -27.97
CA ARG A 11 14.55 -5.81 -28.26
C ARG A 11 15.92 -5.20 -28.54
N MET A 12 15.99 -4.21 -29.44
CA MET A 12 17.22 -3.47 -29.74
C MET A 12 17.81 -2.84 -28.47
N ALA A 13 17.00 -2.14 -27.67
CA ALA A 13 17.46 -1.51 -26.43
C ALA A 13 17.96 -2.53 -25.39
N THR A 14 17.39 -3.73 -25.36
CA THR A 14 17.81 -4.82 -24.48
C THR A 14 19.12 -5.46 -24.97
N GLU A 15 19.25 -5.69 -26.28
CA GLU A 15 20.46 -6.22 -26.91
C GLU A 15 21.65 -5.26 -26.77
N SER A 16 21.40 -3.95 -26.84
CA SER A 16 22.41 -2.91 -26.58
C SER A 16 22.70 -2.65 -25.10
N GLN A 17 22.11 -3.44 -24.18
CA GLN A 17 22.22 -3.26 -22.72
C GLN A 17 21.80 -1.87 -22.20
N GLN A 18 21.05 -1.10 -22.98
CA GLN A 18 20.60 0.26 -22.64
C GLN A 18 19.07 0.37 -22.77
N PRO A 19 18.29 -0.29 -21.88
CA PRO A 19 16.83 -0.26 -21.93
C PRO A 19 16.23 1.15 -21.75
N ILE A 20 16.99 2.10 -21.20
CA ILE A 20 16.55 3.48 -20.97
C ILE A 20 16.17 4.21 -22.26
N ILE A 21 16.82 3.89 -23.39
CA ILE A 21 16.60 4.55 -24.69
C ILE A 21 15.16 4.34 -25.18
N ALA A 22 14.55 3.19 -24.85
CA ALA A 22 13.21 2.86 -25.30
C ALA A 22 12.09 3.57 -24.50
N ILE A 23 12.36 4.07 -23.29
CA ILE A 23 11.32 4.62 -22.39
C ILE A 23 10.60 5.83 -23.01
N ARG A 24 11.37 6.84 -23.48
CA ARG A 24 10.79 8.07 -24.02
C ARG A 24 10.04 7.86 -25.34
N PRO A 25 10.58 7.12 -26.33
CA PRO A 25 9.83 6.79 -27.54
C PRO A 25 8.54 6.02 -27.25
N LEU A 26 8.56 5.03 -26.35
CA LEU A 26 7.37 4.27 -25.98
C LEU A 26 6.31 5.16 -25.30
N SER A 27 6.73 6.09 -24.44
CA SER A 27 5.82 7.04 -23.78
C SER A 27 5.14 7.97 -24.78
N VAL A 28 5.90 8.53 -25.73
CA VAL A 28 5.35 9.34 -26.83
C VAL A 28 4.40 8.51 -27.69
N PHE A 29 4.72 7.23 -27.90
CA PHE A 29 3.88 6.36 -28.71
C PHE A 29 2.54 6.06 -28.05
N ILE A 30 2.53 5.85 -26.73
CA ILE A 30 1.30 5.71 -25.94
C ILE A 30 0.43 6.96 -26.09
N GLN A 31 1.01 8.15 -25.90
CA GLN A 31 0.28 9.42 -26.01
C GLN A 31 -0.35 9.65 -27.38
N ARG A 32 0.29 9.16 -28.45
CA ARG A 32 -0.24 9.26 -29.83
C ARG A 32 -1.28 8.21 -30.16
N LEU A 33 -1.23 7.04 -29.51
CA LEU A 33 -2.16 5.93 -29.76
C LEU A 33 -3.45 6.07 -28.96
N GLN A 34 -3.36 6.60 -27.75
CA GLN A 34 -4.49 6.80 -26.84
C GLN A 34 -5.42 7.93 -27.33
N ARG A 35 -6.74 7.71 -27.29
CA ARG A 35 -7.74 8.79 -27.42
C ARG A 35 -7.93 9.58 -26.12
N SER A 36 -7.66 8.93 -24.99
CA SER A 36 -7.74 9.51 -23.66
C SER A 36 -6.65 8.93 -22.76
N PRO A 37 -6.16 9.68 -21.75
CA PRO A 37 -5.08 9.23 -20.88
C PRO A 37 -5.43 7.97 -20.06
N GLY A 38 -6.72 7.65 -19.92
CA GLY A 38 -7.21 6.47 -19.22
C GLY A 38 -7.43 5.25 -20.12
N GLN A 39 -6.97 5.26 -21.38
CA GLN A 39 -7.17 4.15 -22.32
C GLN A 39 -5.98 3.18 -22.28
N LEU A 40 -6.20 1.91 -21.90
CA LEU A 40 -5.10 0.95 -21.85
C LEU A 40 -4.73 0.47 -23.27
N THR A 41 -3.42 0.43 -23.53
CA THR A 41 -2.85 -0.07 -24.80
C THR A 41 -1.84 -1.18 -24.56
N MET A 42 -1.63 -2.01 -25.58
CA MET A 42 -0.61 -3.06 -25.63
C MET A 42 0.84 -2.59 -25.33
N ILE A 43 1.13 -1.29 -25.46
CA ILE A 43 2.47 -0.72 -25.26
C ILE A 43 2.74 -0.45 -23.76
N HIS A 44 1.70 -0.26 -22.95
CA HIS A 44 1.84 0.00 -21.52
C HIS A 44 2.62 -1.09 -20.76
N PRO A 45 2.34 -2.39 -20.91
CA PRO A 45 3.13 -3.42 -20.25
C PRO A 45 4.58 -3.46 -20.75
N LEU A 46 4.83 -3.15 -22.04
CA LEU A 46 6.18 -3.07 -22.60
C LEU A 46 6.97 -1.92 -21.96
N LEU A 47 6.35 -0.75 -21.82
CA LEU A 47 6.95 0.39 -21.14
C LEU A 47 7.26 0.05 -19.67
N ALA A 48 6.29 -0.50 -18.93
CA ALA A 48 6.47 -0.87 -17.53
C ALA A 48 7.60 -1.88 -17.32
N LYS A 49 7.68 -2.90 -18.17
CA LYS A 49 8.78 -3.87 -18.19
C LYS A 49 10.12 -3.18 -18.47
N THR A 50 10.17 -2.28 -19.44
CA THR A 50 11.39 -1.56 -19.83
C THR A 50 11.90 -0.66 -18.70
N CYS A 51 11.00 0.06 -18.02
CA CYS A 51 11.32 0.87 -16.84
C CYS A 51 11.88 0.03 -15.69
N LEU A 52 11.31 -1.16 -15.44
CA LEU A 52 11.83 -2.09 -14.44
C LEU A 52 13.23 -2.60 -14.79
N LEU A 53 13.49 -2.92 -16.06
CA LEU A 53 14.82 -3.36 -16.52
C LEU A 53 15.86 -2.24 -16.45
N ALA A 54 15.48 -1.02 -16.85
CA ALA A 54 16.32 0.17 -16.79
C ALA A 54 16.53 0.71 -15.37
N ARG A 55 15.80 0.19 -14.38
CA ARG A 55 15.72 0.73 -13.00
C ARG A 55 15.26 2.20 -12.93
N SER A 56 14.75 2.76 -14.03
CA SER A 56 14.12 4.09 -14.05
C SER A 56 12.62 3.98 -13.82
N VAL A 57 12.25 3.86 -12.56
CA VAL A 57 10.85 3.66 -12.13
C VAL A 57 10.07 4.96 -11.94
N LYS A 58 10.76 6.11 -11.86
CA LYS A 58 10.12 7.42 -11.62
C LYS A 58 9.47 7.98 -12.89
N ASP A 59 10.07 7.72 -14.05
CA ASP A 59 9.64 8.29 -15.34
C ASP A 59 8.24 7.83 -15.78
N ILE A 60 7.81 6.64 -15.33
CA ILE A 60 6.52 6.06 -15.71
C ILE A 60 5.38 6.42 -14.74
N LEU A 61 5.70 7.00 -13.58
CA LEU A 61 4.68 7.33 -12.57
C LEU A 61 3.54 8.21 -13.12
N PRO A 62 3.75 9.24 -13.95
CA PRO A 62 2.65 10.03 -14.49
C PRO A 62 1.64 9.21 -15.32
N ILE A 63 2.13 8.16 -15.99
CA ILE A 63 1.30 7.25 -16.79
C ILE A 63 0.58 6.25 -15.88
N LEU A 64 1.25 5.73 -14.84
CA LEU A 64 0.64 4.79 -13.90
C LEU A 64 -0.32 5.45 -12.90
N ASP A 65 -0.10 6.72 -12.56
CA ASP A 65 -0.94 7.48 -11.62
C ASP A 65 -2.30 7.84 -12.26
N SER A 66 -2.40 7.76 -13.59
CA SER A 66 -3.65 7.93 -14.34
C SER A 66 -4.46 6.63 -14.35
N ASP A 67 -5.61 6.63 -13.66
CA ASP A 67 -6.48 5.45 -13.60
C ASP A 67 -7.07 5.09 -14.96
N ILE A 68 -6.97 3.81 -15.32
CA ILE A 68 -7.52 3.27 -16.55
C ILE A 68 -9.04 3.20 -16.43
N SER A 69 -9.72 3.83 -17.38
CA SER A 69 -11.18 3.90 -17.46
C SER A 69 -11.73 3.17 -18.67
N ASP A 70 -10.92 2.98 -19.71
CA ASP A 70 -11.37 2.41 -20.99
C ASP A 70 -10.37 1.39 -21.53
N VAL A 71 -10.92 0.31 -22.09
CA VAL A 71 -10.17 -0.78 -22.72
C VAL A 71 -10.91 -1.12 -24.01
N ASP A 72 -10.34 -0.72 -25.14
CA ASP A 72 -10.88 -0.99 -26.48
C ASP A 72 -9.95 -1.97 -27.23
N PRO A 73 -10.22 -3.29 -27.22
CA PRO A 73 -9.39 -4.27 -27.90
C PRO A 73 -9.35 -4.11 -29.41
N GLN A 74 -10.37 -3.51 -30.04
CA GLN A 74 -10.39 -3.32 -31.49
C GLN A 74 -9.43 -2.21 -31.90
N GLN A 75 -9.33 -1.15 -31.10
CA GLN A 75 -8.46 -0.02 -31.38
C GLN A 75 -7.03 -0.23 -30.87
N THR A 76 -6.88 -0.71 -29.63
CA THR A 76 -5.58 -0.77 -28.95
C THR A 76 -4.94 -2.14 -29.00
N HIS A 77 -5.60 -3.11 -29.67
CA HIS A 77 -5.14 -4.49 -29.88
C HIS A 77 -4.68 -5.18 -28.59
N ILE A 78 -5.27 -4.80 -27.45
CA ILE A 78 -4.88 -5.29 -26.15
C ILE A 78 -5.32 -6.75 -25.94
N ASN A 79 -4.43 -7.57 -25.40
CA ASN A 79 -4.73 -8.92 -24.97
C ASN A 79 -4.98 -8.99 -23.46
N TYR A 80 -5.69 -10.01 -23.01
CA TYR A 80 -5.85 -10.34 -21.59
C TYR A 80 -4.51 -10.41 -20.84
N LYS A 81 -3.48 -10.99 -21.46
CA LYS A 81 -2.14 -11.04 -20.86
C LYS A 81 -1.53 -9.65 -20.66
N ASP A 82 -1.77 -8.72 -21.58
CA ASP A 82 -1.23 -7.35 -21.51
C ASP A 82 -1.85 -6.59 -20.33
N PHE A 83 -3.15 -6.79 -20.10
CA PHE A 83 -3.84 -6.26 -18.92
C PHE A 83 -3.20 -6.77 -17.62
N LEU A 84 -2.96 -8.09 -17.51
CA LEU A 84 -2.34 -8.69 -16.33
C LEU A 84 -0.91 -8.18 -16.12
N LEU A 85 -0.11 -8.13 -17.19
CA LEU A 85 1.28 -7.70 -17.13
C LEU A 85 1.41 -6.23 -16.76
N TYR A 86 0.55 -5.37 -17.29
CA TYR A 86 0.55 -3.95 -16.97
C TYR A 86 0.32 -3.73 -15.47
N HIS A 87 -0.74 -4.32 -14.92
CA HIS A 87 -1.07 -4.15 -13.50
C HIS A 87 -0.04 -4.83 -12.59
N TYR A 88 0.49 -5.99 -13.00
CA TYR A 88 1.55 -6.68 -12.24
C TYR A 88 2.85 -5.86 -12.19
N TYR A 89 3.32 -5.35 -13.33
CA TYR A 89 4.53 -4.52 -13.38
C TYR A 89 4.31 -3.17 -12.70
N GLY A 90 3.14 -2.55 -12.86
CA GLY A 90 2.76 -1.34 -12.14
C GLY A 90 2.80 -1.54 -10.62
N GLY A 91 2.26 -2.66 -10.12
CA GLY A 91 2.34 -3.03 -8.70
C GLY A 91 3.78 -3.20 -8.22
N MET A 92 4.67 -3.79 -9.04
CA MET A 92 6.10 -3.89 -8.73
C MET A 92 6.79 -2.51 -8.67
N ILE A 93 6.47 -1.62 -9.61
CA ILE A 93 7.00 -0.25 -9.67
C ILE A 93 6.57 0.53 -8.42
N TYR A 94 5.28 0.50 -8.07
CA TYR A 94 4.78 1.15 -6.85
C TYR A 94 5.38 0.56 -5.58
N SER A 95 5.60 -0.76 -5.54
CA SER A 95 6.28 -1.42 -4.43
C SER A 95 7.72 -0.92 -4.27
N TYR A 96 8.44 -0.71 -5.38
CA TYR A 96 9.81 -0.19 -5.35
C TYR A 96 9.85 1.27 -4.88
N VAL A 97 8.89 2.10 -5.30
CA VAL A 97 8.76 3.51 -4.89
C VAL A 97 8.17 3.64 -3.47
N ARG A 98 7.85 2.52 -2.79
CA ARG A 98 7.23 2.46 -1.46
C ARG A 98 5.83 3.10 -1.37
N LYS A 99 5.15 3.27 -2.51
CA LYS A 99 3.73 3.63 -2.56
C LYS A 99 2.87 2.37 -2.42
N PHE A 100 2.88 1.76 -1.23
CA PHE A 100 2.25 0.45 -1.02
C PHE A 100 0.73 0.47 -1.20
N ASP A 101 0.07 1.59 -0.93
CA ASP A 101 -1.37 1.77 -1.14
C ASP A 101 -1.79 1.46 -2.60
N ARG A 102 -1.17 2.16 -3.56
CA ARG A 102 -1.39 1.93 -4.99
C ARG A 102 -0.88 0.57 -5.45
N ALA A 103 0.21 0.06 -4.86
CA ALA A 103 0.71 -1.28 -5.18
C ALA A 103 -0.32 -2.37 -4.87
N VAL A 104 -0.98 -2.28 -3.70
CA VAL A 104 -2.03 -3.21 -3.28
C VAL A 104 -3.21 -3.17 -4.25
N GLU A 105 -3.65 -1.98 -4.67
CA GLU A 105 -4.71 -1.83 -5.68
C GLU A 105 -4.35 -2.50 -7.01
N PHE A 106 -3.14 -2.25 -7.52
CA PHE A 106 -2.67 -2.83 -8.79
C PHE A 106 -2.57 -4.36 -8.74
N PHE A 107 -2.06 -4.92 -7.64
CA PHE A 107 -2.04 -6.38 -7.47
C PHE A 107 -3.44 -6.95 -7.29
N LYS A 108 -4.34 -6.25 -6.58
CA LYS A 108 -5.75 -6.63 -6.43
C LYS A 108 -6.45 -6.70 -7.78
N LEU A 109 -6.26 -5.70 -8.66
CA LEU A 109 -6.80 -5.70 -10.02
C LEU A 109 -6.30 -6.91 -10.81
N THR A 110 -5.00 -7.20 -10.75
CA THR A 110 -4.40 -8.36 -11.43
C THR A 110 -5.02 -9.69 -10.96
N VAL A 111 -5.17 -9.87 -9.64
CA VAL A 111 -5.73 -11.10 -9.06
C VAL A 111 -7.22 -11.25 -9.33
N SER A 112 -7.97 -10.14 -9.29
CA SER A 112 -9.42 -10.12 -9.49
C SER A 112 -9.86 -10.19 -10.96
N ALA A 113 -8.92 -10.14 -11.90
CA ALA A 113 -9.20 -10.25 -13.32
C ALA A 113 -9.97 -11.55 -13.64
N PRO A 114 -11.07 -11.49 -14.41
CA PRO A 114 -11.84 -12.67 -14.77
C PRO A 114 -10.99 -13.71 -15.48
N ALA A 115 -10.99 -14.94 -14.98
CA ALA A 115 -10.25 -16.05 -15.56
C ALA A 115 -10.94 -17.38 -15.27
N GLU A 116 -11.04 -18.24 -16.29
CA GLU A 116 -11.46 -19.63 -16.12
C GLU A 116 -10.37 -20.48 -15.47
N VAL A 117 -9.11 -20.19 -15.81
CA VAL A 117 -7.92 -20.85 -15.27
C VAL A 117 -6.96 -19.78 -14.75
N ALA A 118 -6.41 -20.02 -13.56
CA ALA A 118 -5.44 -19.11 -12.97
C ALA A 118 -4.14 -19.06 -13.79
N SER A 119 -3.72 -17.85 -14.14
CA SER A 119 -2.42 -17.63 -14.78
C SER A 119 -1.29 -17.61 -13.76
N ALA A 120 -0.07 -17.96 -14.20
CA ALA A 120 1.13 -17.81 -13.37
C ALA A 120 1.35 -16.35 -12.92
N ILE A 121 0.95 -15.38 -13.74
CA ILE A 121 1.03 -13.94 -13.41
C ILE A 121 0.14 -13.62 -12.21
N GLN A 122 -1.09 -14.16 -12.17
CA GLN A 122 -2.01 -13.97 -11.04
C GLN A 122 -1.47 -14.59 -9.75
N ILE A 123 -0.83 -15.76 -9.84
CA ILE A 123 -0.20 -16.42 -8.67
C ILE A 123 0.93 -15.55 -8.12
N GLU A 124 1.83 -15.08 -8.98
CA GLU A 124 2.94 -14.20 -8.58
C GLU A 124 2.47 -12.83 -8.06
N ALA A 125 1.41 -12.28 -8.66
CA ALA A 125 0.76 -11.06 -8.18
C ALA A 125 0.17 -11.26 -6.78
N TYR A 126 -0.49 -12.39 -6.51
CA TYR A 126 -1.07 -12.67 -5.20
C TYR A 126 -0.02 -12.80 -4.08
N LYS A 127 1.12 -13.44 -4.38
CA LYS A 127 2.25 -13.51 -3.43
C LYS A 127 2.71 -12.12 -3.01
N LYS A 128 2.86 -11.19 -3.96
CA LYS A 128 3.24 -9.79 -3.70
C LYS A 128 2.12 -8.98 -3.09
N TYR A 129 0.87 -9.25 -3.44
CA TYR A 129 -0.33 -8.67 -2.82
C TYR A 129 -0.34 -8.94 -1.33
N VAL A 130 -0.12 -10.18 -0.89
CA VAL A 130 -0.07 -10.52 0.54
C VAL A 130 0.98 -9.68 1.25
N LEU A 131 2.23 -9.66 0.78
CA LEU A 131 3.31 -8.91 1.43
C LEU A 131 3.06 -7.39 1.44
N THR A 132 2.63 -6.82 0.32
CA THR A 132 2.34 -5.38 0.24
C THR A 132 1.11 -4.98 1.07
N SER A 133 0.12 -5.86 1.19
CA SER A 133 -1.05 -5.66 2.05
C SER A 133 -0.67 -5.69 3.53
N LEU A 134 0.24 -6.59 3.94
CA LEU A 134 0.81 -6.59 5.29
C LEU A 134 1.62 -5.31 5.57
N LEU A 135 2.40 -4.83 4.60
CA LEU A 135 3.16 -3.58 4.74
C LEU A 135 2.24 -2.37 4.93
N GLN A 136 1.19 -2.24 4.11
CA GLN A 136 0.28 -1.08 4.13
C GLN A 136 -0.76 -1.16 5.24
N HIS A 137 -1.51 -2.26 5.35
CA HIS A 137 -2.66 -2.38 6.25
C HIS A 137 -2.41 -3.24 7.49
N GLY A 138 -1.40 -4.13 7.46
CA GLY A 138 -1.01 -4.98 8.60
C GLY A 138 -1.82 -6.25 8.74
N ARG A 139 -2.64 -6.49 7.74
CA ARG A 139 -3.47 -7.66 7.54
C ARG A 139 -3.66 -7.82 6.04
N VAL A 140 -4.02 -9.02 5.62
CA VAL A 140 -4.32 -9.24 4.20
C VAL A 140 -5.73 -8.72 3.93
N VAL A 141 -5.83 -7.71 3.08
CA VAL A 141 -7.13 -7.19 2.64
C VAL A 141 -7.86 -8.28 1.86
N HIS A 142 -9.14 -8.49 2.17
CA HIS A 142 -9.93 -9.48 1.46
C HIS A 142 -10.08 -9.14 -0.01
N LEU A 143 -9.92 -10.16 -0.86
CA LEU A 143 -10.17 -10.02 -2.28
C LEU A 143 -11.66 -9.73 -2.54
N PRO A 144 -11.99 -9.02 -3.63
CA PRO A 144 -13.38 -8.77 -3.98
C PRO A 144 -14.17 -10.07 -4.19
N LYS A 145 -15.45 -10.07 -3.84
CA LYS A 145 -16.34 -11.24 -3.97
C LYS A 145 -16.49 -11.74 -5.41
N PHE A 146 -16.28 -10.86 -6.39
CA PHE A 146 -16.34 -11.20 -7.82
C PHE A 146 -15.06 -11.87 -8.36
N THR A 147 -14.06 -12.10 -7.52
CA THR A 147 -12.86 -12.84 -7.92
C THR A 147 -13.24 -14.27 -8.29
N ALA A 148 -12.76 -14.76 -9.44
CA ALA A 148 -13.12 -16.09 -9.93
C ALA A 148 -12.73 -17.21 -8.94
N ASN A 149 -13.68 -18.10 -8.63
CA ASN A 149 -13.48 -19.21 -7.71
C ASN A 149 -12.31 -20.14 -8.12
N ALA A 150 -12.14 -20.35 -9.42
CA ALA A 150 -11.02 -21.11 -9.96
C ALA A 150 -9.67 -20.50 -9.56
N VAL A 151 -9.55 -19.17 -9.63
CA VAL A 151 -8.36 -18.44 -9.20
C VAL A 151 -8.15 -18.57 -7.70
N THR A 152 -9.17 -18.30 -6.89
CA THR A 152 -9.06 -18.40 -5.42
C THR A 152 -8.62 -19.79 -4.94
N ARG A 153 -9.09 -20.86 -5.59
CA ARG A 153 -8.69 -22.24 -5.26
C ARG A 153 -7.21 -22.49 -5.53
N VAL A 154 -6.72 -22.06 -6.70
CA VAL A 154 -5.30 -22.21 -7.07
C VAL A 154 -4.41 -21.37 -6.14
N LEU A 155 -4.82 -20.14 -5.82
CA LEU A 155 -4.06 -19.29 -4.90
C LEU A 155 -3.90 -19.92 -3.52
N LYS A 156 -4.96 -20.49 -2.95
CA LYS A 156 -4.90 -21.20 -1.67
C LYS A 156 -3.96 -22.41 -1.72
N ALA A 157 -3.93 -23.15 -2.83
CA ALA A 157 -3.06 -24.31 -3.00
C ALA A 157 -1.58 -23.96 -3.18
N HIS A 158 -1.27 -22.90 -3.94
CA HIS A 158 0.11 -22.56 -4.32
C HIS A 158 0.78 -21.52 -3.42
N CYS A 159 0.02 -20.75 -2.62
CA CYS A 159 0.53 -19.65 -1.81
C CYS A 159 0.42 -19.92 -0.30
N VAL A 160 0.47 -21.18 0.12
CA VAL A 160 0.34 -21.60 1.53
C VAL A 160 1.36 -20.89 2.42
N ALA A 161 2.65 -20.89 2.03
CA ALA A 161 3.70 -20.22 2.82
C ALA A 161 3.47 -18.71 3.03
N TYR A 162 2.84 -18.04 2.05
CA TYR A 162 2.49 -16.62 2.17
C TYR A 162 1.28 -16.42 3.10
N ALA A 163 0.32 -17.33 3.06
CA ALA A 163 -0.84 -17.32 3.96
C ALA A 163 -0.44 -17.62 5.41
N ASP A 164 0.44 -18.61 5.63
CA ASP A 164 0.97 -18.94 6.96
C ASP A 164 1.77 -17.77 7.54
N PHE A 165 2.63 -17.14 6.71
CA PHE A 165 3.36 -15.92 7.09
C PHE A 165 2.41 -14.77 7.45
N ALA A 166 1.35 -14.55 6.68
CA ALA A 166 0.33 -13.55 6.99
C ALA A 166 -0.42 -13.85 8.30
N GLY A 167 -0.78 -15.11 8.54
CA GLY A 167 -1.41 -15.54 9.79
C GLY A 167 -0.49 -15.37 11.00
N ALA A 168 0.82 -15.60 10.85
CA ALA A 168 1.80 -15.27 11.89
C ALA A 168 1.90 -13.75 12.10
N TYR A 169 1.81 -12.95 11.03
CA TYR A 169 1.85 -11.49 11.09
C TYR A 169 0.70 -10.90 11.91
N GLU A 170 -0.51 -11.42 11.72
CA GLU A 170 -1.71 -10.95 12.43
C GLU A 170 -1.66 -11.21 13.93
N LYS A 171 -0.91 -12.22 14.39
CA LYS A 171 -0.70 -12.51 15.82
C LYS A 171 0.17 -11.49 16.55
N ARG A 172 0.81 -10.56 15.83
CA ARG A 172 1.68 -9.49 16.36
C ARG A 172 2.90 -9.94 17.20
N SER A 173 3.26 -11.22 17.17
CA SER A 173 4.47 -11.75 17.82
C SER A 173 5.66 -11.73 16.86
N ASN A 174 6.78 -11.16 17.31
CA ASN A 174 8.00 -11.06 16.52
C ASN A 174 8.68 -12.43 16.36
N ASN A 175 8.63 -13.25 17.41
CA ASN A 175 9.21 -14.59 17.39
C ASN A 175 8.48 -15.53 16.42
N ALA A 176 7.14 -15.47 16.40
CA ALA A 176 6.33 -16.29 15.49
C ALA A 176 6.62 -15.97 14.02
N ILE A 177 6.74 -14.69 13.68
CA ILE A 177 7.04 -14.26 12.30
C ILE A 177 8.48 -14.61 11.92
N LYS A 178 9.46 -14.43 12.83
CA LYS A 178 10.86 -14.82 12.60
C LYS A 178 10.96 -16.32 12.29
N ALA A 179 10.28 -17.16 13.07
CA ALA A 179 10.27 -18.61 12.87
C ALA A 179 9.63 -18.99 11.51
N GLU A 180 8.48 -18.40 11.18
CA GLU A 180 7.81 -18.69 9.90
C GLU A 180 8.61 -18.16 8.70
N LEU A 181 9.31 -17.02 8.84
CA LEU A 181 10.19 -16.50 7.80
C LEU A 181 11.36 -17.43 7.51
N GLU A 182 12.04 -17.94 8.54
CA GLU A 182 13.18 -18.85 8.33
C GLU A 182 12.72 -20.18 7.71
N LYS A 183 11.55 -20.69 8.12
CA LYS A 183 10.92 -21.86 7.50
C LYS A 183 10.59 -21.63 6.01
N ALA A 184 10.01 -20.48 5.68
CA ALA A 184 9.57 -20.15 4.32
C ALA A 184 10.66 -19.48 3.45
N LYS A 185 11.85 -19.22 3.99
CA LYS A 185 12.99 -18.58 3.33
C LYS A 185 13.34 -19.14 1.95
N PRO A 186 13.46 -20.47 1.72
CA PRO A 186 13.79 -20.99 0.38
C PRO A 186 12.71 -20.64 -0.65
N ILE A 187 11.44 -20.56 -0.24
CA ILE A 187 10.32 -20.19 -1.11
C ILE A 187 10.41 -18.70 -1.47
N PHE A 188 10.63 -17.83 -0.47
CA PHE A 188 10.74 -16.39 -0.71
C PHE A 188 11.96 -16.01 -1.55
N VAL A 189 13.08 -16.73 -1.42
CA VAL A 189 14.28 -16.52 -2.24
C VAL A 189 14.03 -16.97 -3.68
N ARG A 190 13.44 -18.15 -3.88
CA ARG A 190 13.06 -18.65 -5.20
C ARG A 190 12.11 -17.69 -5.93
N ASP A 191 11.13 -17.16 -5.20
CA ASP A 191 10.13 -16.23 -5.74
C ASP A 191 10.64 -14.77 -5.84
N LYS A 192 11.90 -14.50 -5.44
CA LYS A 192 12.54 -13.18 -5.41
C LYS A 192 11.79 -12.11 -4.57
N ASN A 193 11.04 -12.55 -3.57
CA ASN A 193 10.23 -11.67 -2.71
C ASN A 193 10.81 -11.54 -1.28
N PHE A 194 11.96 -12.15 -1.02
CA PHE A 194 12.58 -12.18 0.32
C PHE A 194 12.84 -10.78 0.91
N GLY A 195 13.22 -9.81 0.08
CA GLY A 195 13.39 -8.41 0.53
C GLY A 195 12.09 -7.79 1.04
N LEU A 196 10.96 -8.05 0.39
CA LEU A 196 9.64 -7.57 0.83
C LEU A 196 9.22 -8.25 2.15
N ALA A 197 9.49 -9.55 2.29
CA ALA A 197 9.19 -10.27 3.53
C ALA A 197 10.01 -9.73 4.73
N LYS A 198 11.29 -9.39 4.53
CA LYS A 198 12.10 -8.70 5.54
C LYS A 198 11.54 -7.33 5.92
N GLN A 199 11.11 -6.55 4.92
CA GLN A 199 10.46 -5.26 5.19
C GLN A 199 9.17 -5.42 6.01
N CYS A 200 8.43 -6.52 5.83
CA CYS A 200 7.24 -6.79 6.65
C CYS A 200 7.63 -6.91 8.12
N MET A 201 8.70 -7.65 8.45
CA MET A 201 9.19 -7.75 9.83
C MET A 201 9.55 -6.38 10.42
N GLU A 202 10.30 -5.57 9.69
CA GLU A 202 10.65 -4.22 10.15
C GLU A 202 9.40 -3.34 10.33
N ALA A 203 8.39 -3.52 9.48
CA ALA A 203 7.11 -2.83 9.61
C ALA A 203 6.30 -3.30 10.83
N LEU A 204 6.45 -4.57 11.26
CA LEU A 204 5.76 -5.06 12.44
C LEU A 204 6.20 -4.30 13.70
N HIS A 205 7.50 -4.05 13.86
CA HIS A 205 8.01 -3.28 15.00
C HIS A 205 7.33 -1.91 15.08
N ARG A 206 7.22 -1.20 13.94
CA ARG A 206 6.52 0.09 13.87
C ARG A 206 5.05 -0.03 14.25
N ARG A 207 4.36 -1.07 13.76
CA ARG A 207 2.94 -1.28 14.07
C ARG A 207 2.71 -1.62 15.54
N ASN A 208 3.58 -2.43 16.15
CA ASN A 208 3.47 -2.74 17.57
C ASN A 208 3.63 -1.46 18.40
N ILE A 209 4.56 -0.56 18.06
CA ILE A 209 4.68 0.77 18.69
C ILE A 209 3.41 1.60 18.49
N GLN A 210 2.84 1.60 17.28
CA GLN A 210 1.55 2.28 17.01
C GLN A 210 0.39 1.71 17.84
N ASP A 211 0.37 0.41 18.11
CA ASP A 211 -0.67 -0.17 18.95
C ASP A 211 -0.50 0.25 20.43
N LEU A 212 0.74 0.45 20.89
CA LEU A 212 1.02 0.96 22.25
C LEU A 212 0.51 2.40 22.46
N THR A 213 0.51 3.25 21.43
CA THR A 213 -0.01 4.63 21.56
C THR A 213 -1.51 4.67 21.86
N ARG A 214 -2.25 3.60 21.56
CA ARG A 214 -3.68 3.50 21.86
C ARG A 214 -3.98 3.21 23.31
N THR A 215 -3.09 2.47 23.99
CA THR A 215 -3.30 1.98 25.36
C THR A 215 -2.55 2.78 26.41
N TYR A 216 -1.42 3.39 26.05
CA TYR A 216 -0.51 4.06 26.97
C TYR A 216 -0.37 5.54 26.62
N VAL A 217 -0.30 6.39 27.66
CA VAL A 217 0.09 7.81 27.50
C VAL A 217 1.61 7.93 27.59
N THR A 218 2.20 7.31 28.60
CA THR A 218 3.64 7.35 28.84
C THR A 218 4.16 5.94 29.06
N LEU A 219 5.26 5.58 28.42
CA LEU A 219 5.94 4.29 28.62
C LEU A 219 7.46 4.48 28.65
N SER A 220 8.16 3.70 29.46
CA SER A 220 9.64 3.68 29.41
C SER A 220 10.12 2.97 28.15
N VAL A 221 11.30 3.35 27.62
CA VAL A 221 11.88 2.68 26.45
C VAL A 221 12.13 1.19 26.73
N GLU A 222 12.51 0.84 27.96
CA GLU A 222 12.74 -0.55 28.40
C GLU A 222 11.46 -1.39 28.38
N ASP A 223 10.34 -0.83 28.83
CA ASP A 223 9.03 -1.49 28.76
C ASP A 223 8.59 -1.67 27.30
N ILE A 224 8.83 -0.68 26.44
CA ILE A 224 8.52 -0.78 25.00
C ILE A 224 9.34 -1.91 24.38
N THR A 225 10.63 -1.98 24.69
CA THR A 225 11.53 -3.04 24.19
C THR A 225 11.08 -4.44 24.66
N SER A 226 10.64 -4.55 25.91
CA SER A 226 10.15 -5.81 26.48
C SER A 226 8.83 -6.25 25.82
N LEU A 227 7.88 -5.33 25.63
CA LEU A 227 6.58 -5.60 25.01
C LEU A 227 6.69 -5.96 23.52
N ILE A 228 7.68 -5.42 22.80
CA ILE A 228 7.90 -5.74 21.39
C ILE A 228 8.75 -7.01 21.22
N GLU A 229 9.13 -7.69 22.31
CA GLU A 229 9.97 -8.90 22.29
C GLU A 229 11.34 -8.64 21.62
N LEU A 230 11.83 -7.39 21.66
CA LEU A 230 13.17 -6.99 21.21
C LEU A 230 14.20 -7.03 22.35
N GLY A 231 13.76 -7.31 23.59
CA GLY A 231 14.57 -7.30 24.80
C GLY A 231 15.63 -8.39 24.91
N SER A 232 15.68 -9.35 24.00
CA SER A 232 16.72 -10.41 23.99
C SER A 232 18.06 -9.93 23.40
N GLU A 233 18.11 -8.74 22.80
CA GLU A 233 19.31 -8.18 22.17
C GLU A 233 19.90 -7.05 23.05
N ALA A 234 21.21 -7.06 23.31
CA ALA A 234 21.90 -6.11 24.18
C ALA A 234 21.76 -4.62 23.75
N ASP A 235 21.40 -4.37 22.48
CA ASP A 235 21.14 -3.04 21.91
C ASP A 235 19.64 -2.78 21.62
N GLY A 236 18.73 -3.58 22.20
CA GLY A 236 17.28 -3.49 21.94
C GLY A 236 16.68 -2.12 22.24
N ALA A 237 17.08 -1.48 23.35
CA ALA A 237 16.60 -0.16 23.75
C ALA A 237 16.98 0.94 22.72
N ARG A 238 18.26 0.98 22.31
CA ARG A 238 18.76 1.93 21.30
C ARG A 238 18.07 1.76 19.95
N ARG A 239 17.80 0.51 19.54
CA ARG A 239 17.09 0.24 18.28
C ARG A 239 15.65 0.72 18.33
N VAL A 240 14.95 0.46 19.44
CA VAL A 240 13.57 0.92 19.64
C VAL A 240 13.51 2.44 19.62
N GLU A 241 14.40 3.11 20.35
CA GLU A 241 14.52 4.57 20.34
C GLU A 241 14.73 5.12 18.92
N GLY A 242 15.67 4.56 18.15
CA GLY A 242 15.89 4.95 16.75
C GLY A 242 14.71 4.65 15.83
N ILE A 243 13.88 3.64 16.12
CA ILE A 243 12.62 3.40 15.40
C ILE A 243 11.59 4.48 15.76
N ILE A 244 11.45 4.83 17.04
CA ILE A 244 10.52 5.87 17.52
C ILE A 244 10.88 7.22 16.91
N VAL A 245 12.15 7.61 16.89
CA VAL A 245 12.61 8.86 16.27
C VAL A 245 12.20 8.93 14.80
N ARG A 246 12.47 7.88 14.00
CA ARG A 246 12.04 7.82 12.59
C ARG A 246 10.52 7.86 12.42
N MET A 247 9.77 7.30 13.37
CA MET A 247 8.31 7.35 13.35
C MET A 247 7.78 8.74 13.68
N ILE A 248 8.47 9.50 14.53
CA ILE A 248 8.16 10.91 14.81
C ILE A 248 8.49 11.78 13.57
N GLU A 249 9.68 11.61 12.99
CA GLU A 249 10.12 12.35 11.79
C GLU A 249 9.20 12.13 10.57
N SER A 250 8.71 10.89 10.40
CA SER A 250 7.76 10.57 9.32
C SER A 250 6.32 10.97 9.62
N GLY A 251 6.03 11.51 10.81
CA GLY A 251 4.67 11.86 11.24
C GLY A 251 3.77 10.63 11.47
N ALA A 252 4.35 9.45 11.64
CA ALA A 252 3.60 8.20 11.85
C ALA A 252 3.09 8.03 13.29
N ILE A 253 3.75 8.69 14.26
CA ILE A 253 3.31 8.84 15.65
C ILE A 253 3.64 10.26 16.12
N PHE A 254 2.84 10.77 17.05
CA PHE A 254 3.14 12.00 17.78
C PHE A 254 3.62 11.61 19.17
N ALA A 255 4.89 11.80 19.46
CA ALA A 255 5.47 11.44 20.74
C ALA A 255 6.66 12.34 21.07
N THR A 256 6.93 12.49 22.37
CA THR A 256 8.10 13.20 22.89
C THR A 256 8.93 12.23 23.74
N ILE A 257 10.24 12.25 23.54
CA ILE A 257 11.20 11.42 24.28
C ILE A 257 11.86 12.31 25.34
N SER A 258 11.78 11.90 26.61
CA SER A 258 12.37 12.59 27.76
C SER A 258 13.45 11.71 28.39
N HIS A 259 14.69 12.21 28.45
CA HIS A 259 15.83 11.50 29.07
C HIS A 259 16.06 11.88 30.55
N GLU A 260 15.13 12.60 31.16
CA GLU A 260 15.27 13.12 32.54
C GLU A 260 15.28 12.01 33.61
N HIS A 261 14.62 10.88 33.34
CA HIS A 261 14.61 9.72 34.22
C HIS A 261 15.48 8.61 33.65
N ALA A 262 16.27 7.95 34.51
CA ALA A 262 17.08 6.79 34.15
C ALA A 262 16.18 5.70 33.54
N GLY A 263 16.27 5.50 32.22
CA GLY A 263 15.43 4.57 31.46
C GLY A 263 14.75 5.20 30.23
N GLY A 264 14.71 6.53 30.12
CA GLY A 264 14.12 7.25 28.97
C GLY A 264 12.60 7.03 28.86
N MET A 265 11.81 8.09 29.00
CA MET A 265 10.36 8.00 28.93
C MET A 265 9.84 8.52 27.59
N VAL A 266 8.92 7.79 26.98
CA VAL A 266 8.23 8.18 25.75
C VAL A 266 6.81 8.58 26.11
N SER A 267 6.47 9.84 25.88
CA SER A 267 5.12 10.37 26.06
C SER A 267 4.42 10.44 24.70
N PHE A 268 3.40 9.60 24.50
CA PHE A 268 2.56 9.61 23.31
C PHE A 268 1.54 10.74 23.40
N LEU A 269 1.55 11.59 22.38
CA LEU A 269 0.64 12.71 22.21
C LEU A 269 -0.42 12.34 21.17
N ASP A 270 -1.58 12.98 21.26
CA ASP A 270 -2.59 12.88 20.21
C ASP A 270 -2.22 13.81 19.04
N ASP A 271 -2.84 13.60 17.88
CA ASP A 271 -2.54 14.35 16.66
C ASP A 271 -2.71 15.87 16.91
N PRO A 272 -1.66 16.70 16.67
CA PRO A 272 -1.74 18.14 16.88
C PRO A 272 -2.67 18.84 15.88
N ASN A 273 -3.14 18.15 14.84
CA ASN A 273 -4.07 18.72 13.86
C ASN A 273 -5.49 18.85 14.43
N GLN A 274 -5.80 20.03 14.97
CA GLN A 274 -7.15 20.40 15.42
C GLN A 274 -8.16 20.64 14.27
N HIS A 275 -7.80 20.28 13.03
CA HIS A 275 -8.60 20.46 11.81
C HIS A 275 -9.13 21.87 11.52
N ASN A 276 -8.59 22.89 12.18
CA ASN A 276 -9.02 24.29 12.13
C ASN A 276 -8.14 25.19 11.23
N SER A 277 -7.19 24.60 10.50
CA SER A 277 -6.23 25.35 9.69
C SER A 277 -6.73 25.57 8.26
N SER A 278 -6.22 26.60 7.58
CA SER A 278 -6.49 26.78 6.14
C SER A 278 -6.07 25.55 5.31
N ALA A 279 -5.03 24.84 5.75
CA ALA A 279 -4.56 23.62 5.09
C ALA A 279 -5.57 22.46 5.15
N THR A 280 -6.35 22.32 6.24
CA THR A 280 -7.43 21.32 6.27
C THR A 280 -8.58 21.72 5.34
N MET A 281 -8.89 23.01 5.25
CA MET A 281 -9.89 23.50 4.29
C MET A 281 -9.47 23.25 2.83
N ASP A 282 -8.19 23.46 2.50
CA ASP A 282 -7.65 23.16 1.16
C ASP A 282 -7.67 21.66 0.86
N SER A 283 -7.33 20.81 1.85
CA SER A 283 -7.43 19.35 1.72
C SER A 283 -8.86 18.90 1.45
N ILE A 284 -9.84 19.45 2.18
CA ILE A 284 -11.27 19.18 1.98
C ILE A 284 -11.71 19.63 0.59
N ASN A 285 -11.34 20.84 0.17
CA ASN A 285 -11.70 21.36 -1.15
C ASN A 285 -11.11 20.48 -2.28
N ASN A 286 -9.86 20.02 -2.13
CA ASN A 286 -9.24 19.06 -3.05
C ASN A 286 -10.00 17.72 -3.10
N GLN A 287 -10.46 17.19 -1.96
CA GLN A 287 -11.28 15.98 -1.94
C GLN A 287 -12.65 16.19 -2.60
N ILE A 288 -13.30 17.33 -2.36
CA ILE A 288 -14.55 17.70 -3.02
C ILE A 288 -14.37 17.76 -4.53
N GLN A 289 -13.32 18.44 -5.01
CA GLN A 289 -13.01 18.53 -6.44
C GLN A 289 -12.79 17.15 -7.07
N ARG A 290 -12.07 16.25 -6.40
CA ARG A 290 -11.90 14.86 -6.86
C ARG A 290 -13.23 14.12 -6.93
N ALA A 291 -14.08 14.26 -5.90
CA ALA A 291 -15.41 13.66 -5.90
C ALA A 291 -16.26 14.18 -7.07
N THR A 292 -16.29 15.50 -7.30
CA THR A 292 -16.99 16.11 -8.44
C THR A 292 -16.47 15.59 -9.78
N GLN A 293 -15.15 15.43 -9.94
CA GLN A 293 -14.57 14.86 -11.15
C GLN A 293 -15.03 13.42 -11.37
N ILE A 294 -15.03 12.58 -10.33
CA ILE A 294 -15.52 11.18 -10.42
C ILE A 294 -17.01 11.16 -10.77
N THR A 295 -17.84 11.98 -10.12
CA THR A 295 -19.27 12.09 -10.43
C THR A 295 -19.49 12.50 -11.88
N SER A 296 -18.73 13.48 -12.39
CA SER A 296 -18.85 13.92 -13.79
C SER A 296 -18.47 12.80 -14.79
N LYS A 297 -17.46 11.98 -14.46
CA LYS A 297 -17.09 10.81 -15.26
C LYS A 297 -18.19 9.74 -15.21
N LEU A 298 -18.78 9.51 -14.04
CA LEU A 298 -19.87 8.55 -13.86
C LEU A 298 -21.11 8.94 -14.68
N VAL A 299 -21.50 10.21 -14.65
CA VAL A 299 -22.61 10.71 -15.49
C VAL A 299 -22.33 10.49 -16.98
N LYS A 300 -21.10 10.72 -17.45
CA LYS A 300 -20.73 10.44 -18.85
C LYS A 300 -20.79 8.94 -19.20
N MET A 301 -20.39 8.07 -18.28
CA MET A 301 -20.52 6.62 -18.45
C MET A 301 -21.99 6.17 -18.45
N ASP A 302 -22.83 6.75 -17.59
CA ASP A 302 -24.26 6.44 -17.55
C ASP A 302 -24.97 6.88 -18.83
N GLN A 303 -24.64 8.06 -19.35
CA GLN A 303 -25.12 8.54 -20.65
C GLN A 303 -24.68 7.62 -21.79
N SER A 304 -23.44 7.15 -21.80
CA SER A 304 -22.95 6.24 -22.86
C SER A 304 -23.68 4.91 -22.81
N ILE A 305 -23.86 4.32 -21.62
CA ILE A 305 -24.62 3.07 -21.43
C ILE A 305 -26.08 3.26 -21.85
N SER A 306 -26.73 4.35 -21.44
CA SER A 306 -28.12 4.67 -21.80
C SER A 306 -28.33 4.83 -23.30
N SER A 307 -27.30 5.28 -24.03
CA SER A 307 -27.35 5.42 -25.49
C SER A 307 -27.08 4.12 -26.27
N MET A 308 -26.73 3.01 -25.59
CA MET A 308 -26.42 1.75 -26.27
C MET A 308 -27.69 1.06 -26.83
N PRO A 309 -27.69 0.56 -28.08
CA PRO A 309 -28.84 -0.13 -28.68
C PRO A 309 -29.36 -1.32 -27.87
N ALA A 310 -28.48 -2.02 -27.14
CA ALA A 310 -28.83 -3.14 -26.28
C ALA A 310 -29.69 -2.72 -25.07
N PHE A 311 -29.60 -1.46 -24.64
CA PHE A 311 -30.40 -0.88 -23.56
C PHE A 311 -31.83 -0.57 -24.03
N PHE A 312 -31.99 -0.13 -25.29
CA PHE A 312 -33.30 0.09 -25.92
C PHE A 312 -34.02 -1.22 -26.26
N ASN A 313 -33.29 -2.26 -26.71
CA ASN A 313 -33.87 -3.57 -27.04
C ASN A 313 -34.27 -4.39 -25.80
N LYS A 314 -33.86 -3.97 -24.60
CA LYS A 314 -34.35 -4.47 -23.32
C LYS A 314 -35.31 -3.47 -22.64
N GLY A 315 -35.87 -2.54 -23.42
CA GLY A 315 -36.90 -1.62 -22.97
C GLY A 315 -38.12 -2.40 -22.48
N TYR A 316 -38.39 -2.30 -21.17
CA TYR A 316 -39.71 -2.41 -20.56
C TYR A 316 -40.56 -3.60 -21.05
N THR A 317 -40.34 -4.80 -20.50
CA THR A 317 -41.52 -5.61 -20.15
C THR A 317 -42.22 -4.86 -19.02
N PRO A 318 -43.43 -4.29 -19.23
CA PRO A 318 -44.23 -3.89 -18.09
C PRO A 318 -44.37 -5.14 -17.24
N LEU A 319 -44.18 -5.04 -15.93
CA LEU A 319 -44.73 -6.03 -15.01
C LEU A 319 -46.17 -6.24 -15.43
N SER A 320 -46.44 -7.39 -16.05
CA SER A 320 -47.75 -7.77 -16.51
C SER A 320 -48.65 -7.71 -15.31
N GLN A 321 -49.50 -6.70 -15.33
CA GLN A 321 -50.63 -6.46 -14.48
C GLN A 321 -51.63 -7.61 -14.70
N ASP A 322 -51.30 -8.79 -14.18
CA ASP A 322 -52.17 -9.97 -14.15
C ASP A 322 -51.66 -10.97 -13.10
N ARG A 323 -51.92 -10.65 -11.83
CA ARG A 323 -52.22 -11.63 -10.79
C ARG A 323 -52.99 -10.98 -9.64
N MET A 324 -54.18 -10.50 -9.97
CA MET A 324 -55.29 -10.45 -9.01
C MET A 324 -55.80 -11.89 -8.83
N GLY A 325 -55.85 -12.38 -7.59
CA GLY A 325 -56.62 -13.57 -7.23
C GLY A 325 -56.00 -14.40 -6.11
N TYR A 326 -56.81 -14.68 -5.09
CA TYR A 326 -56.62 -15.50 -3.87
C TYR A 326 -56.27 -14.71 -2.61
N SER A 327 -57.27 -14.14 -1.93
CA SER A 327 -58.22 -14.77 -0.99
C SER A 327 -57.74 -14.51 0.44
N MET A 328 -58.34 -13.50 1.07
CA MET A 328 -58.42 -13.43 2.54
C MET A 328 -59.21 -14.66 3.00
N ASP A 329 -58.60 -15.50 3.82
CA ASP A 329 -59.32 -16.45 4.66
C ASP A 329 -58.90 -16.22 6.11
N ASP A 330 -59.86 -15.74 6.89
CA ASP A 330 -59.80 -15.50 8.33
C ASP A 330 -60.26 -16.79 9.02
N SER A 331 -59.33 -17.59 9.55
CA SER A 331 -59.51 -18.38 10.77
C SER A 331 -58.35 -19.38 10.95
N ASP A 332 -57.46 -19.14 11.91
CA ASP A 332 -57.26 -20.13 12.98
C ASP A 332 -56.57 -19.48 14.19
N TYR A 333 -57.27 -19.50 15.32
CA TYR A 333 -56.79 -19.04 16.63
C TYR A 333 -56.22 -20.26 17.37
N GLY A 334 -54.95 -20.21 17.77
CA GLY A 334 -54.31 -21.28 18.53
C GLY A 334 -53.24 -20.76 19.51
N MET A 335 -53.72 -20.15 20.60
CA MET A 335 -53.08 -19.89 21.91
C MET A 335 -51.64 -20.40 22.17
N GLY A 336 -50.79 -19.52 22.70
CA GLY A 336 -49.55 -19.90 23.40
C GLY A 336 -48.77 -18.69 23.93
N ALA A 337 -49.07 -18.30 25.17
CA ALA A 337 -48.53 -17.14 25.89
C ALA A 337 -47.00 -17.17 26.10
N GLY A 338 -46.39 -15.98 26.15
CA GLY A 338 -45.00 -15.79 26.58
C GLY A 338 -44.56 -14.34 26.39
N TYR A 339 -44.93 -13.49 27.34
CA TYR A 339 -44.46 -12.11 27.49
C TYR A 339 -42.93 -12.09 27.59
N ASP A 340 -42.27 -11.15 26.89
CA ASP A 340 -41.22 -10.34 27.55
C ASP A 340 -40.89 -9.07 26.77
N ALA A 341 -40.69 -8.03 27.57
CA ALA A 341 -40.77 -6.62 27.25
C ALA A 341 -39.50 -6.07 26.58
N TYR A 342 -39.68 -5.09 25.70
CA TYR A 342 -38.64 -4.13 25.32
C TYR A 342 -38.51 -3.05 26.42
N PRO A 343 -37.29 -2.72 26.87
CA PRO A 343 -36.99 -1.41 27.39
C PRO A 343 -36.28 -0.59 26.31
N ASP A 344 -36.99 0.41 25.82
CA ASP A 344 -36.47 1.67 25.31
C ASP A 344 -35.96 2.48 26.51
N GLU A 345 -34.68 2.87 26.53
CA GLU A 345 -34.21 4.13 27.15
C GLU A 345 -32.85 4.55 26.57
N GLY A 346 -32.79 5.80 26.13
CA GLY A 346 -31.57 6.45 25.70
C GLY A 346 -30.64 6.81 26.84
N ALA A 347 -29.33 6.74 26.59
CA ALA A 347 -28.32 7.43 27.38
C ALA A 347 -27.11 7.78 26.50
N PHE A 348 -26.92 9.07 26.28
CA PHE A 348 -25.65 9.64 25.81
C PHE A 348 -24.57 9.32 26.85
N GLY A 349 -23.56 8.54 26.45
CA GLY A 349 -22.39 8.20 27.28
C GLY A 349 -21.10 8.63 26.60
N ASP A 350 -20.46 9.63 27.18
CA ASP A 350 -19.09 10.10 26.96
C ASP A 350 -18.08 8.94 27.15
N ASP A 351 -17.48 8.46 26.06
CA ASP A 351 -16.54 7.33 26.06
C ASP A 351 -15.09 7.82 26.18
N SER A 352 -14.81 8.57 27.24
CA SER A 352 -13.46 8.93 27.66
C SER A 352 -12.80 7.75 28.39
N LYS A 353 -12.27 6.78 27.63
CA LYS A 353 -11.51 5.64 28.17
C LYS A 353 -10.24 6.13 28.87
N ARG A 354 -10.25 6.04 30.20
CA ARG A 354 -9.09 6.26 31.08
C ARG A 354 -7.90 5.40 30.65
N ARG A 355 -6.89 6.02 30.05
CA ARG A 355 -5.56 5.41 29.85
C ARG A 355 -4.90 5.21 31.22
N ARG A 356 -4.24 4.07 31.43
CA ARG A 356 -3.60 3.73 32.72
C ARG A 356 -2.30 4.52 32.89
N VAL A 357 -2.12 5.08 34.09
CA VAL A 357 -0.86 5.66 34.59
C VAL A 357 -0.37 4.78 35.74
N ILE A 358 0.90 4.41 35.74
CA ILE A 358 1.55 3.74 36.88
C ILE A 358 2.08 4.84 37.82
N PRO A 359 1.86 4.78 39.15
CA PRO A 359 2.19 5.88 40.05
C PRO A 359 3.71 5.99 40.29
N GLY A 360 4.29 7.10 39.84
CA GLY A 360 5.66 7.51 40.15
C GLY A 360 5.92 8.94 39.68
N SER A 361 6.28 9.82 40.63
CA SER A 361 6.61 11.24 40.47
C SER A 361 5.44 12.24 40.49
N THR A 362 5.26 12.86 41.66
CA THR A 362 4.63 14.17 41.81
C THR A 362 5.63 15.23 41.35
N SER A 363 5.28 16.04 40.35
CA SER A 363 6.01 17.27 40.06
C SER A 363 5.09 18.48 40.13
N LYS A 364 5.51 19.43 40.98
CA LYS A 364 4.82 20.66 41.35
C LYS A 364 4.71 21.58 40.13
N THR A 365 3.51 22.03 39.81
CA THR A 365 3.29 23.21 38.98
C THR A 365 3.61 24.46 39.81
N VAL A 366 4.64 25.20 39.42
CA VAL A 366 4.89 26.57 39.89
C VAL A 366 4.51 27.50 38.76
N SER A 367 3.42 28.23 38.95
CA SER A 367 3.01 29.36 38.12
C SER A 367 3.79 30.59 38.55
N VAL A 368 4.47 31.25 37.59
CA VAL A 368 4.92 32.64 37.74
C VAL A 368 4.45 33.43 36.52
N SER A 369 3.72 34.49 36.82
CA SER A 369 3.14 35.52 35.97
C SER A 369 4.17 36.51 35.41
N ASP A 370 3.86 37.00 34.21
CA ASP A 370 4.09 38.34 33.64
C ASP A 370 5.35 39.13 34.00
N HIS A 371 6.19 39.43 32.99
CA HIS A 371 6.55 40.81 32.64
C HIS A 371 7.28 40.94 31.29
N GLN A 372 6.67 41.79 30.45
CA GLN A 372 7.23 42.88 29.63
C GLN A 372 8.17 42.62 28.45
N ASP A 373 7.65 43.08 27.29
CA ASP A 373 8.31 43.63 26.11
C ASP A 373 9.75 44.13 26.29
N THR A 374 10.65 43.60 25.47
CA THR A 374 11.69 44.41 24.82
C THR A 374 12.00 43.88 23.42
N ARG A 375 11.67 44.72 22.44
CA ARG A 375 12.07 44.67 21.03
C ARG A 375 13.51 45.15 20.91
N VAL A 376 14.43 44.33 20.39
CA VAL A 376 15.72 44.78 19.84
C VAL A 376 16.08 43.93 18.61
N GLU A 377 16.67 44.62 17.65
CA GLU A 377 16.83 44.33 16.23
C GLU A 377 17.84 43.23 15.88
N ALA A 378 17.75 42.76 14.62
CA ALA A 378 18.69 41.88 13.94
C ALA A 378 20.05 42.58 13.68
N PRO A 379 21.10 41.77 13.41
CA PRO A 379 21.96 42.10 12.28
C PRO A 379 22.31 40.91 11.37
N GLU A 380 22.20 41.20 10.07
CA GLU A 380 23.06 40.87 8.91
C GLU A 380 24.07 39.69 8.99
N ASN A 381 23.81 38.68 8.14
CA ASN A 381 24.54 38.20 6.95
C ASN A 381 26.10 38.08 6.89
N ILE A 382 26.53 37.37 5.83
CA ILE A 382 27.86 37.15 5.21
C ILE A 382 28.59 35.83 5.70
N PRO A 383 29.40 35.11 4.86
CA PRO A 383 29.01 34.12 3.83
C PRO A 383 29.91 32.84 3.79
N GLY A 384 29.56 31.86 2.95
CA GLY A 384 30.53 31.08 2.15
C GLY A 384 31.18 29.82 2.74
N ALA A 385 30.82 28.66 2.18
CA ALA A 385 31.75 27.56 1.86
C ALA A 385 31.04 26.58 0.91
N GLU A 386 31.30 26.72 -0.38
CA GLU A 386 31.16 25.65 -1.38
C GLU A 386 32.41 24.77 -1.39
N ASP A 387 32.24 23.59 -1.99
CA ASP A 387 33.20 22.74 -2.70
C ASP A 387 33.80 21.47 -2.07
N THR A 388 33.43 20.35 -2.73
CA THR A 388 34.26 19.18 -3.15
C THR A 388 34.63 18.16 -2.05
N LEU A 389 34.72 16.83 -2.23
CA LEU A 389 34.93 15.85 -3.32
C LEU A 389 34.20 14.53 -2.92
N GLU A 390 33.48 13.84 -3.81
CA GLU A 390 33.93 12.72 -4.66
C GLU A 390 34.81 11.61 -4.01
N THR A 391 34.24 10.39 -4.05
CA THR A 391 34.83 9.05 -4.26
C THR A 391 36.03 8.59 -3.44
N ASP A 392 35.91 7.38 -2.84
CA ASP A 392 36.91 6.35 -3.11
C ASP A 392 36.37 4.92 -2.92
N TYR A 393 36.58 4.14 -3.99
CA TYR A 393 36.45 2.70 -4.10
C TYR A 393 37.81 2.09 -3.74
N GLU A 394 37.89 1.29 -2.68
CA GLU A 394 39.08 0.46 -2.46
C GLU A 394 38.91 -0.90 -3.15
N SER A 395 39.75 -1.10 -4.17
CA SER A 395 40.07 -2.38 -4.78
C SER A 395 41.36 -2.90 -4.17
N GLY A 396 41.34 -4.11 -3.60
CA GLY A 396 42.54 -4.84 -3.20
C GLY A 396 43.01 -5.79 -4.32
N ASN A 397 44.21 -5.52 -4.84
CA ASN A 397 45.11 -6.45 -5.56
C ASN A 397 45.16 -7.84 -4.89
N GLY A 398 45.42 -8.96 -5.56
CA GLY A 398 46.18 -9.22 -6.78
C GLY A 398 47.28 -10.25 -6.48
N ALA A 399 47.22 -11.42 -7.12
CA ALA A 399 48.29 -12.44 -7.29
C ALA A 399 47.62 -13.68 -7.91
N THR A 400 48.11 -14.41 -8.92
CA THR A 400 49.34 -14.41 -9.73
C THR A 400 49.08 -15.36 -10.90
N GLU A 401 49.79 -15.12 -11.99
CA GLU A 401 49.88 -15.84 -13.26
C GLU A 401 49.96 -17.38 -13.17
N LYS A 402 49.40 -18.06 -14.18
CA LYS A 402 50.18 -18.93 -15.09
C LYS A 402 49.36 -19.33 -16.31
N GLU A 403 49.94 -19.02 -17.47
CA GLU A 403 49.62 -19.55 -18.79
C GLU A 403 49.81 -21.07 -18.83
N ASP A 404 48.96 -21.78 -19.58
CA ASP A 404 49.45 -22.78 -20.52
C ASP A 404 48.41 -23.08 -21.62
N GLN A 405 48.92 -23.10 -22.85
CA GLN A 405 48.24 -23.49 -24.08
C GLN A 405 48.32 -25.02 -24.27
N ALA A 406 47.26 -25.64 -24.81
CA ALA A 406 47.30 -26.85 -25.67
C ALA A 406 45.84 -27.26 -25.97
N GLU A 407 45.36 -27.07 -27.19
CA GLU A 407 45.28 -28.09 -28.25
C GLU A 407 44.18 -29.16 -28.05
N GLY A 408 43.26 -29.19 -29.03
CA GLY A 408 42.69 -30.38 -29.66
C GLY A 408 41.98 -31.42 -28.80
N VAL A 409 40.66 -31.52 -28.95
CA VAL A 409 39.92 -32.45 -29.84
C VAL A 409 38.43 -32.23 -29.65
#